data_AF-A0A5C7KVH4-F1
#
_entry.id   AF-A0A5C7KVH4-F1
#
_cell.length_a   1.000
_cell.length_b   1.000
_cell.length_c   1.000
_cell.angle_alpha   90.00
_cell.angle_beta   90.00
_cell.angle_gamma   90.00
#
_symmetry.space_group_name_H-M   'P 1'
#
loop_
_entity.id
_entity.type
_entity.pdbx_description
1 polymer ?
#
loop_
_entity_poly.entity_id
_entity_poly.type
_entity_poly.pdbx_seq_one_letter_code
_entity_poly.pdbx_strand_id
1 'polypeptide(L)'
;MKIPKSIVVIATVLVVSGLVFYYAFMRLGGGVSRELQMTSPGTKPEPNVAATNSKEVSATTTYSIAEVGKTHQVKFTLMLDEQGMITGTKLVEMPQGEASDKQKEFSGLLTTMIQGKKLSELTKVDKVGKSTITTDAFNSVLGDLQAQL
;
A
#
# COMPACT_ATOMS: atom_id res chain seq x y z
N MET A 1 -51.87 7.66 14.23
CA MET A 1 -51.11 6.38 14.20
C MET A 1 -50.10 6.38 15.34
N LYS A 2 -50.10 5.38 16.22
CA LYS A 2 -49.10 5.24 17.29
C LYS A 2 -47.90 4.48 16.72
N ILE A 3 -46.76 5.16 16.54
CA ILE A 3 -45.53 4.52 16.09
C ILE A 3 -45.03 3.62 17.24
N PRO A 4 -44.75 2.33 16.99
CA PRO A 4 -44.26 1.43 18.03
C PRO A 4 -42.87 1.87 18.49
N LYS A 5 -42.66 1.89 19.81
CA LYS A 5 -41.43 2.38 20.46
C LYS A 5 -40.16 1.69 19.94
N SER A 6 -40.26 0.44 19.49
CA SER A 6 -39.14 -0.32 18.93
C SER A 6 -38.60 0.28 17.61
N ILE A 7 -39.45 0.86 16.77
CA ILE A 7 -39.00 1.51 15.52
C ILE A 7 -38.22 2.78 15.84
N VAL A 8 -38.63 3.52 16.88
CA VAL A 8 -37.93 4.71 17.35
C VAL A 8 -36.53 4.34 17.84
N VAL A 9 -36.41 3.26 18.64
CA VAL A 9 -35.10 2.80 19.15
C VAL A 9 -34.14 2.40 18.02
N ILE A 10 -34.63 1.65 17.01
CA ILE A 10 -33.79 1.24 15.88
C ILE A 10 -33.32 2.46 15.07
N ALA A 11 -34.22 3.41 14.81
CA ALA A 11 -33.86 4.64 14.12
C ALA A 11 -32.82 5.45 14.89
N THR A 12 -32.96 5.56 16.22
CA THR A 12 -31.98 6.25 17.07
C THR A 12 -30.61 5.57 17.01
N VAL A 13 -30.54 4.24 17.06
CA VAL A 13 -29.26 3.50 16.99
C VAL A 13 -28.57 3.75 15.64
N LEU A 14 -29.31 3.73 14.53
CA LEU A 14 -28.73 3.99 13.21
C LEU A 14 -28.20 5.43 13.08
N VAL A 15 -28.94 6.41 13.59
CA VAL A 15 -28.51 7.83 13.58
C VAL A 15 -27.26 8.02 14.43
N VAL A 16 -27.23 7.47 15.66
CA VAL A 16 -26.06 7.59 16.54
C VAL A 16 -24.85 6.87 15.96
N SER A 17 -25.03 5.66 15.43
CA SER A 17 -23.93 4.89 14.82
C SER A 17 -23.39 5.56 13.56
N GLY A 18 -24.26 6.16 12.74
CA GLY A 18 -23.86 6.96 11.58
C GLY A 18 -23.12 8.24 11.99
N LEU A 19 -23.55 8.89 13.07
CA LEU A 19 -22.91 10.10 13.58
C LEU A 19 -21.52 9.79 14.16
N VAL A 20 -21.36 8.69 14.90
CA VAL A 20 -20.06 8.23 15.41
C VAL A 20 -19.13 7.87 14.25
N PHE A 21 -19.63 7.16 13.24
CA PHE A 21 -18.86 6.85 12.03
C PHE A 21 -18.45 8.14 11.29
N TYR A 22 -19.36 9.10 11.14
CA TYR A 22 -19.10 10.39 10.52
C TYR A 22 -18.02 11.18 11.28
N TYR A 23 -18.09 11.23 12.62
CA TYR A 23 -17.07 11.90 13.43
C TYR A 23 -15.72 11.19 13.39
N ALA A 24 -15.70 9.85 13.41
CA ALA A 24 -14.47 9.08 13.25
C ALA A 24 -13.84 9.34 11.87
N PHE A 25 -14.66 9.36 10.81
CA PHE A 25 -14.22 9.65 9.45
C PHE A 25 -13.73 11.09 9.28
N MET A 26 -14.43 12.08 9.85
CA MET A 26 -13.98 13.48 9.84
C MET A 26 -12.69 13.69 10.64
N ARG A 27 -12.50 12.98 11.76
CA ARG A 27 -11.26 13.05 12.53
C ARG A 27 -10.05 12.46 11.77
N LEU A 28 -10.29 11.51 10.87
CA LEU A 28 -9.30 10.96 9.94
C LEU A 28 -9.14 11.81 8.66
N GLY A 29 -10.12 12.64 8.31
CA GLY A 29 -10.14 13.45 7.07
C GLY A 29 -9.81 14.95 7.22
N GLY A 30 -9.55 15.44 8.44
CA GLY A 30 -9.34 16.86 8.76
C GLY A 30 -7.96 17.44 8.43
N GLY A 31 -7.36 17.06 7.29
CA GLY A 31 -6.05 17.55 6.84
C GLY A 31 -6.02 18.21 5.46
N VAL A 32 -7.17 18.57 4.88
CA VAL A 32 -7.23 19.26 3.57
C VAL A 32 -7.44 20.76 3.79
N SER A 33 -6.36 21.46 4.14
CA SER A 33 -6.30 22.91 3.96
C SER A 33 -6.20 23.20 2.47
N ARG A 34 -7.27 23.81 1.95
CA ARG A 34 -7.25 24.58 0.70
C ARG A 34 -6.15 25.64 0.79
N GLU A 35 -5.09 25.47 0.01
CA GLU A 35 -4.35 26.61 -0.52
C GLU A 35 -4.61 26.68 -2.02
N LEU A 36 -5.44 27.66 -2.39
CA LEU A 36 -5.64 28.09 -3.77
C LEU A 36 -4.37 28.84 -4.20
N GLN A 37 -3.37 28.12 -4.73
CA GLN A 37 -2.37 28.74 -5.60
C GLN A 37 -2.64 28.31 -7.04
N MET A 38 -3.19 29.28 -7.78
CA MET A 38 -3.27 29.28 -9.23
C MET A 38 -1.87 29.25 -9.82
N THR A 39 -1.45 28.16 -10.46
CA THR A 39 -0.54 28.27 -11.61
C THR A 39 -0.59 27.04 -12.54
N SER A 40 -0.94 27.31 -13.79
CA SER A 40 -0.61 26.58 -15.04
C SER A 40 -1.28 25.22 -15.35
N PRO A 41 -1.79 25.01 -16.58
CA PRO A 41 -2.53 23.81 -16.95
C PRO A 41 -1.61 22.71 -17.48
N GLY A 42 -1.81 21.50 -16.97
CA GLY A 42 -1.31 20.28 -17.59
C GLY A 42 -0.38 19.50 -16.68
N THR A 43 -0.95 18.66 -15.81
CA THR A 43 -0.50 17.28 -15.57
C THR A 43 -1.55 16.59 -14.72
N LYS A 44 -1.96 15.42 -15.21
CA LYS A 44 -2.87 14.43 -14.62
C LYS A 44 -2.48 14.15 -13.16
N PRO A 45 -3.37 14.25 -12.17
CA PRO A 45 -2.99 14.05 -10.77
C PRO A 45 -2.72 12.57 -10.51
N GLU A 46 -1.44 12.24 -10.38
CA GLU A 46 -0.95 11.06 -9.66
C GLU A 46 -1.37 11.18 -8.17
N PRO A 47 -1.79 10.10 -7.51
CA PRO A 47 -2.06 10.12 -6.08
C PRO A 47 -0.73 10.20 -5.33
N ASN A 48 -0.32 11.43 -5.00
CA ASN A 48 0.79 11.71 -4.12
C ASN A 48 0.39 11.32 -2.68
N VAL A 49 0.79 10.12 -2.27
CA VAL A 49 0.68 9.63 -0.90
C VAL A 49 1.68 10.43 -0.06
N ALA A 50 1.16 11.05 1.00
CA ALA A 50 1.87 11.86 1.98
C ALA A 50 3.37 11.56 2.11
N ALA A 51 4.21 12.54 1.75
CA ALA A 51 5.63 12.58 2.09
C ALA A 51 5.81 12.87 3.58
N THR A 52 5.49 11.88 4.41
CA THR A 52 6.15 11.71 5.72
C THR A 52 7.56 11.26 5.40
N ASN A 53 8.63 11.94 5.84
CA ASN A 53 10.05 11.61 5.58
C ASN A 53 10.30 10.11 5.35
N SER A 54 10.09 9.64 4.13
CA SER A 54 10.02 8.23 3.82
C SER A 54 11.23 7.90 2.98
N LYS A 55 12.15 7.13 3.56
CA LYS A 55 13.31 6.63 2.82
C LYS A 55 12.81 5.51 1.91
N GLU A 56 12.95 5.69 0.61
CA GLU A 56 12.65 4.64 -0.36
C GLU A 56 13.92 3.86 -0.69
N VAL A 57 13.83 2.54 -0.60
CA VAL A 57 14.87 1.62 -1.10
C VAL A 57 14.27 0.75 -2.19
N SER A 58 15.06 0.44 -3.22
CA SER A 58 14.52 -0.33 -4.35
C SER A 58 15.54 -1.30 -4.93
N ALA A 59 15.05 -2.47 -5.36
CA ALA A 59 15.86 -3.50 -5.98
C ALA A 59 15.11 -4.09 -7.17
N THR A 60 15.86 -4.40 -8.23
CA THR A 60 15.31 -5.00 -9.44
C THR A 60 15.70 -6.46 -9.49
N THR A 61 14.76 -7.31 -9.87
CA THR A 61 15.03 -8.72 -10.14
C THR A 61 14.31 -9.16 -11.41
N THR A 62 14.79 -10.26 -11.95
CA THR A 62 14.23 -10.88 -13.15
C THR A 62 13.90 -12.32 -12.84
N TYR A 63 12.67 -12.73 -13.12
CA TYR A 63 12.24 -14.12 -12.94
C TYR A 63 11.46 -14.61 -14.15
N SER A 64 11.56 -15.91 -14.41
CA SER A 64 10.87 -16.56 -15.53
C SER A 64 9.65 -17.33 -15.02
N ILE A 65 8.50 -17.14 -15.67
CA ILE A 65 7.32 -17.95 -15.41
C ILE A 65 7.30 -19.07 -16.45
N ALA A 66 7.76 -20.25 -16.04
CA ALA A 66 7.92 -21.41 -16.91
C ALA A 66 6.62 -21.80 -17.65
N GLU A 67 5.46 -21.61 -17.01
CA GLU A 67 4.15 -21.93 -17.58
C GLU A 67 3.80 -21.11 -18.83
N VAL A 68 4.33 -19.88 -18.93
CA VAL A 68 4.03 -18.97 -20.05
C VAL A 68 5.26 -18.66 -20.89
N GLY A 69 6.43 -19.20 -20.54
CA GLY A 69 7.70 -18.95 -21.22
C GLY A 69 8.12 -17.48 -21.24
N LYS A 70 7.59 -16.66 -20.32
CA LYS A 70 7.86 -15.22 -20.25
C LYS A 70 8.79 -14.89 -19.09
N THR A 71 9.75 -14.03 -19.39
CA THR A 71 10.65 -13.42 -18.41
C THR A 71 10.05 -12.09 -17.99
N HIS A 72 9.85 -11.92 -16.68
CA HIS A 72 9.38 -10.69 -16.09
C HIS A 72 10.54 -10.02 -15.36
N GLN A 73 10.80 -8.75 -15.67
CA GLN A 73 11.69 -7.92 -14.89
C GLN A 73 10.83 -7.03 -14.00
N VAL A 74 11.07 -7.07 -12.69
CA VAL A 74 10.28 -6.30 -11.72
C VAL A 74 11.20 -5.50 -10.81
N LYS A 75 10.74 -4.32 -10.41
CA LYS A 75 11.37 -3.48 -9.40
C LYS A 75 10.51 -3.47 -8.15
N PHE A 76 11.08 -3.94 -7.05
CA PHE A 76 10.52 -3.81 -5.71
C PHE A 76 10.99 -2.51 -5.10
N THR A 77 10.08 -1.73 -4.55
CA THR A 77 10.36 -0.52 -3.78
C THR A 77 9.72 -0.66 -2.40
N LEU A 78 10.50 -0.42 -1.35
CA LEU A 78 10.02 -0.36 0.02
C LEU A 78 10.08 1.09 0.50
N MET A 79 9.00 1.53 1.13
CA MET A 79 8.95 2.81 1.84
C MET A 79 9.25 2.54 3.31
N LEU A 80 10.22 3.26 3.85
CA LEU A 80 10.68 3.15 5.23
C LEU A 80 10.42 4.45 5.98
N ASP A 81 10.14 4.38 7.27
CA ASP A 81 10.13 5.54 8.15
C ASP A 81 11.55 5.91 8.66
N GLU A 82 11.62 6.94 9.49
CA GLU A 82 12.87 7.44 10.11
C GLU A 82 13.59 6.38 10.98
N GLN A 83 12.88 5.32 11.40
CA GLN A 83 13.41 4.23 12.22
C GLN A 83 13.78 2.99 11.38
N GLY A 84 13.63 3.06 10.05
CA GLY A 84 13.87 1.95 9.13
C GLY A 84 12.75 0.90 9.13
N MET A 85 11.57 1.25 9.64
CA MET A 85 10.39 0.39 9.64
C MET A 85 9.67 0.50 8.30
N ILE A 86 9.21 -0.62 7.77
CA ILE A 86 8.49 -0.64 6.50
C ILE A 86 7.09 -0.07 6.70
N THR A 87 6.77 0.99 5.96
CA THR A 87 5.45 1.63 5.95
C THR A 87 4.64 1.23 4.72
N GLY A 88 5.31 0.79 3.65
CA GLY A 88 4.64 0.33 2.43
C GLY A 88 5.57 -0.37 1.46
N THR A 89 4.96 -1.04 0.48
CA THR A 89 5.70 -1.66 -0.63
C THR A 89 5.04 -1.29 -1.96
N LYS A 90 5.86 -1.20 -3.01
CA LYS A 90 5.41 -1.01 -4.39
C LYS A 90 6.17 -1.99 -5.28
N LEU A 91 5.42 -2.66 -6.14
CA LEU A 91 5.97 -3.49 -7.21
C LEU A 91 5.68 -2.83 -8.55
N VAL A 92 6.66 -2.79 -9.45
CA VAL A 92 6.51 -2.26 -10.80
C VAL A 92 7.16 -3.22 -11.80
N GLU A 93 6.50 -3.49 -12.92
CA GLU A 93 7.08 -4.27 -14.01
C GLU A 93 7.87 -3.38 -14.98
N MET A 94 9.04 -3.83 -15.40
CA MET A 94 9.92 -3.10 -16.32
C MET A 94 10.01 -3.82 -17.68
N PRO A 95 10.11 -3.07 -18.80
CA PRO A 95 10.18 -1.60 -18.89
C PRO A 95 8.81 -0.89 -18.90
N GLN A 96 7.70 -1.64 -18.83
CA GLN A 96 6.35 -1.10 -18.97
C GLN A 96 6.01 -0.02 -17.95
N GLY A 97 6.62 -0.04 -16.76
CA GLY A 97 6.42 0.97 -15.72
C GLY A 97 5.09 0.83 -14.97
N GLU A 98 4.29 -0.18 -15.31
CA GLU A 98 3.00 -0.46 -14.67
C GLU A 98 2.96 -1.88 -14.13
N ALA A 99 2.42 -2.03 -12.92
CA ALA A 99 2.16 -3.33 -12.34
C ALA A 99 0.84 -3.92 -12.85
N SER A 100 0.85 -5.21 -13.20
CA SER A 100 -0.38 -5.98 -13.41
C SER A 100 -1.23 -6.04 -12.15
N ASP A 101 -2.53 -6.33 -12.28
CA ASP A 101 -3.43 -6.40 -11.12
C ASP A 101 -2.97 -7.43 -10.09
N LYS A 102 -2.37 -8.54 -10.53
CA LYS A 102 -1.78 -9.56 -9.66
C LYS A 102 -0.57 -9.04 -8.88
N GLN A 103 0.26 -8.21 -9.50
CA GLN A 103 1.42 -7.58 -8.84
C GLN A 103 0.98 -6.50 -7.85
N LYS A 104 -0.07 -5.75 -8.16
CA LYS A 104 -0.69 -4.79 -7.23
C LYS A 104 -1.27 -5.51 -6.01
N GLU A 105 -2.01 -6.59 -6.22
CA GLU A 105 -2.55 -7.43 -5.14
C GLU A 105 -1.41 -8.01 -4.28
N PHE A 106 -0.38 -8.55 -4.92
CA PHE A 106 0.82 -9.03 -4.23
C PHE A 106 1.46 -7.94 -3.37
N SER A 107 1.65 -6.73 -3.92
CA SER A 107 2.24 -5.61 -3.17
C SER A 107 1.38 -5.20 -1.99
N GLY A 108 0.05 -5.20 -2.13
CA GLY A 108 -0.87 -4.94 -1.03
C GLY A 108 -0.72 -5.98 0.10
N LEU A 109 -0.76 -7.26 -0.25
CA LEU A 109 -0.61 -8.36 0.71
C LEU A 109 0.78 -8.38 1.36
N LEU A 110 1.83 -8.18 0.58
CA LEU A 110 3.20 -8.10 1.08
C LEU A 110 3.32 -6.96 2.09
N THR A 111 2.77 -5.78 1.77
CA THR A 111 2.72 -4.64 2.69
C THR A 111 2.08 -5.04 4.01
N THR A 112 0.89 -5.64 3.99
CA THR A 112 0.21 -6.07 5.22
C THR A 112 1.04 -7.06 6.06
N MET A 113 1.87 -7.89 5.42
CA MET A 113 2.70 -8.88 6.11
C MET A 113 3.96 -8.30 6.76
N ILE A 114 4.54 -7.24 6.18
CA ILE A 114 5.82 -6.68 6.63
C ILE A 114 5.73 -5.26 7.17
N GLN A 115 4.57 -4.62 7.09
CA GLN A 115 4.36 -3.28 7.63
C GLN A 115 4.64 -3.27 9.13
N GLY A 116 5.37 -2.25 9.58
CA GLY A 116 5.82 -2.12 10.96
C GLY A 116 6.95 -3.09 11.34
N LYS A 117 7.57 -3.78 10.39
CA LYS A 117 8.83 -4.53 10.61
C LYS A 117 10.03 -3.70 10.16
N LYS A 118 11.16 -3.87 10.82
CA LYS A 118 12.43 -3.29 10.35
C LYS A 118 12.95 -4.05 9.15
N LEU A 119 13.39 -3.31 8.13
CA LEU A 119 14.01 -3.93 6.96
C LEU A 119 15.29 -4.68 7.32
N SER A 120 16.09 -4.17 8.25
CA SER A 120 17.32 -4.82 8.72
C SER A 120 17.10 -6.15 9.44
N GLU A 121 15.89 -6.40 9.94
CA GLU A 121 15.53 -7.62 10.68
C GLU A 121 14.80 -8.65 9.80
N LEU A 122 14.44 -8.28 8.57
CA LEU A 122 13.77 -9.17 7.63
C LEU A 122 14.78 -10.14 7.01
N THR A 123 14.68 -11.42 7.33
CA THR A 123 15.52 -12.47 6.72
C THR A 123 14.82 -13.14 5.55
N LYS A 124 13.50 -13.30 5.65
CA LYS A 124 12.64 -13.90 4.62
C LYS A 124 11.18 -13.50 4.89
N VAL A 125 10.38 -13.44 3.84
CA VAL A 125 8.91 -13.43 3.93
C VAL A 125 8.31 -14.77 3.53
N ASP A 126 7.26 -15.14 4.25
CA ASP A 126 6.40 -16.26 3.90
C ASP A 126 5.73 -16.03 2.55
N LYS A 127 5.26 -17.14 1.96
CA LYS A 127 4.52 -17.12 0.69
C LYS A 127 3.34 -16.15 0.77
N VAL A 128 3.31 -15.18 -0.14
CA VAL A 128 2.25 -14.18 -0.24
C VAL A 128 1.14 -14.72 -1.13
N GLY A 129 0.03 -15.14 -0.52
CA GLY A 129 -1.13 -15.68 -1.25
C GLY A 129 -0.77 -16.84 -2.17
N LYS A 130 -1.07 -16.70 -3.48
CA LYS A 130 -0.72 -17.70 -4.50
C LYS A 130 0.60 -17.41 -5.23
N SER A 131 1.27 -16.30 -4.92
CA SER A 131 2.38 -15.75 -5.70
C SER A 131 3.75 -16.25 -5.23
N THR A 132 3.98 -17.58 -5.26
CA THR A 132 5.26 -18.18 -4.84
C THR A 132 6.45 -17.57 -5.57
N ILE A 133 6.40 -17.50 -6.90
CA ILE A 133 7.53 -17.02 -7.72
C ILE A 133 7.88 -15.56 -7.39
N THR A 134 6.88 -14.69 -7.25
CA THR A 134 7.10 -13.28 -6.90
C THR A 134 7.60 -13.13 -5.46
N THR A 135 7.15 -13.97 -4.52
CA THR A 135 7.70 -14.01 -3.16
C THR A 135 9.17 -14.44 -3.15
N ASP A 136 9.52 -15.49 -3.89
CA ASP A 136 10.91 -15.97 -3.97
C ASP A 136 11.81 -14.92 -4.65
N ALA A 137 11.30 -14.26 -5.68
CA ALA A 137 11.99 -13.15 -6.33
C ALA A 137 12.24 -11.98 -5.35
N PHE A 138 11.25 -11.60 -4.54
CA PHE A 138 11.44 -10.58 -3.49
C PHE A 138 12.48 -11.02 -2.45
N ASN A 139 12.39 -12.26 -1.95
CA ASN A 139 13.34 -12.81 -1.00
C ASN A 139 14.78 -12.82 -1.55
N SER A 140 14.95 -13.04 -2.86
CA SER A 140 16.27 -13.04 -3.50
C SER A 140 16.96 -11.68 -3.49
N VAL A 141 16.20 -10.59 -3.49
CA VAL A 141 16.74 -9.21 -3.48
C VAL A 141 16.67 -8.52 -2.12
N LEU A 142 16.27 -9.26 -1.08
CA LEU A 142 16.14 -8.68 0.25
C LEU A 142 17.48 -8.14 0.79
N GLY A 143 18.59 -8.84 0.48
CA GLY A 143 19.94 -8.37 0.81
C GLY A 143 20.29 -7.06 0.11
N ASP A 144 19.91 -6.89 -1.15
CA ASP A 144 20.15 -5.65 -1.91
C ASP A 144 19.32 -4.48 -1.37
N LEU A 145 18.10 -4.76 -0.88
CA LEU A 145 17.26 -3.77 -0.22
C LEU A 145 17.85 -3.35 1.13
N GLN A 146 18.38 -4.32 1.90
CA GLN A 146 19.03 -4.06 3.19
C GLN A 146 20.33 -3.29 3.04
N ALA A 147 21.10 -3.53 1.99
CA ALA A 147 22.35 -2.82 1.72
C ALA A 147 22.16 -1.31 1.45
N GLN A 148 20.93 -0.86 1.24
CA GLN A 148 20.58 0.55 1.01
C GLN A 148 20.16 1.28 2.30
N LEU A 149 20.04 0.59 3.44
CA LEU A 149 19.80 1.21 4.75
C LEU A 149 20.99 2.06 5.20
#